data_AF-A0A7K2M0A3-F1
#
_entry.id   AF-A0A7K2M0A3-F1
#
_cell.length_a   1.000
_cell.length_b   1.000
_cell.length_c   1.000
_cell.angle_alpha   90.00
_cell.angle_beta   90.00
_cell.angle_gamma   90.00
#
_symmetry.space_group_name_H-M   'P 1'
#
loop_
_entity.id
_entity.type
_entity.pdbx_description
1 polymer ?
#
loop_
_entity_poly.entity_id
_entity_poly.type
_entity_poly.pdbx_seq_one_letter_code
_entity_poly.pdbx_strand_id
1 'polypeptide(L)'
;MTFRQRPAADPRTSGTATRGETVPTVPPAPTAARRTAVDVTALLDRGRTLATPVLKAAVDRLAPPMDTVAAYHFGWIDAAGNP
;
A
#
# COMPACT_ATOMS: atom_id res chain seq x y z
N MET A 1 78.05 0.99 -19.04
CA MET A 1 77.87 1.44 -17.64
C MET A 1 76.38 1.46 -17.33
N THR A 2 75.95 0.53 -16.50
CA THR A 2 74.56 0.31 -16.04
C THR A 2 74.26 1.22 -14.85
N PHE A 3 73.15 1.98 -14.84
CA PHE A 3 72.35 2.16 -13.62
C PHE A 3 70.95 2.80 -13.85
N ARG A 4 69.93 1.99 -13.52
CA ARG A 4 68.60 2.26 -12.93
C ARG A 4 67.64 3.31 -13.53
N GLN A 5 66.56 2.75 -14.10
CA GLN A 5 65.19 3.24 -13.97
C GLN A 5 64.73 3.34 -12.50
N ARG A 6 63.94 4.36 -12.19
CA ARG A 6 62.90 4.33 -11.14
C ARG A 6 61.66 5.10 -11.63
N PRO A 7 60.47 4.48 -11.67
CA PRO A 7 59.22 5.15 -12.01
C PRO A 7 58.66 5.85 -10.77
N ALA A 8 58.22 7.10 -10.92
CA ALA A 8 57.35 7.74 -9.94
C ALA A 8 55.91 7.31 -10.25
N ALA A 9 55.42 6.34 -9.48
CA ALA A 9 54.03 5.91 -9.51
C ALA A 9 53.18 6.95 -8.76
N ASP A 10 52.25 7.57 -9.47
CA ASP A 10 51.10 8.28 -8.89
C ASP A 10 50.27 7.29 -8.06
N PRO A 11 49.95 7.58 -6.78
CA PRO A 11 49.01 6.77 -6.03
C PRO A 11 47.58 7.19 -6.41
N ARG A 12 47.12 6.83 -7.61
CA ARG A 12 45.68 6.70 -7.88
C ARG A 12 45.27 5.24 -7.68
N THR A 13 45.51 4.72 -6.49
CA THR A 13 44.86 3.51 -6.00
C THR A 13 43.54 3.94 -5.37
N SER A 14 42.53 4.19 -6.20
CA SER A 14 41.14 4.06 -5.76
C SER A 14 40.97 2.63 -5.29
N GLY A 15 40.83 2.45 -3.98
CA GLY A 15 40.78 1.14 -3.33
C GLY A 15 39.76 0.24 -4.01
N THR A 16 40.23 -0.90 -4.48
CA THR A 16 39.41 -2.05 -4.84
C THR A 16 38.51 -2.41 -3.66
N ALA A 17 37.21 -2.18 -3.81
CA ALA A 17 36.19 -2.61 -2.85
C ALA A 17 36.35 -4.10 -2.57
N THR A 18 36.57 -4.43 -1.30
CA THR A 18 36.72 -5.80 -0.83
C THR A 18 35.45 -6.58 -1.15
N ARG A 19 35.61 -7.64 -1.92
CA ARG A 19 34.62 -8.69 -2.15
C ARG A 19 34.17 -9.27 -0.81
N GLY A 20 32.92 -9.03 -0.40
CA GLY A 20 32.29 -9.84 0.66
C GLY A 20 31.44 -9.12 1.71
N GLU A 21 30.64 -8.12 1.34
CA GLU A 21 29.50 -7.74 2.17
C GLU A 21 28.22 -7.84 1.33
N THR A 22 27.33 -8.75 1.72
CA THR A 22 26.04 -8.93 1.07
C THR A 22 25.15 -7.74 1.44
N VAL A 23 25.24 -6.66 0.68
CA VAL A 23 24.35 -5.51 0.85
C VAL A 23 22.92 -5.99 0.63
N PRO A 24 21.98 -5.73 1.56
CA PRO A 24 20.57 -5.97 1.32
C PRO A 24 20.15 -5.19 0.07
N THR A 25 19.96 -5.89 -1.04
CA THR A 25 19.54 -5.27 -2.28
C THR A 25 18.08 -4.85 -2.11
N VAL A 26 17.84 -3.54 -2.13
CA VAL A 26 16.47 -3.02 -2.22
C VAL A 26 15.91 -3.51 -3.55
N PRO A 27 14.72 -4.17 -3.56
CA PRO A 27 14.10 -4.59 -4.80
C PRO A 27 13.95 -3.39 -5.73
N PRO A 28 14.13 -3.55 -7.06
CA PRO A 28 13.86 -2.46 -7.99
C PRO A 28 12.44 -1.94 -7.73
N ALA A 29 12.27 -0.61 -7.77
CA ALA A 29 11.03 0.10 -7.40
C ALA A 29 9.73 -0.58 -7.87
N PRO A 30 9.59 -1.10 -9.12
CA PRO A 30 8.37 -1.80 -9.53
C PRO A 30 8.09 -3.11 -8.74
N THR A 31 9.14 -3.83 -8.33
CA THR A 31 9.02 -5.07 -7.53
C THR A 31 8.67 -4.76 -6.08
N ALA A 32 9.20 -3.67 -5.53
CA ALA A 32 8.81 -3.17 -4.20
C ALA A 32 7.35 -2.70 -4.22
N ALA A 33 6.96 -1.91 -5.22
CA ALA A 33 5.59 -1.40 -5.39
C ALA A 33 4.57 -2.53 -5.55
N ARG A 34 4.90 -3.61 -6.28
CA ARG A 34 4.02 -4.79 -6.40
C ARG A 34 3.85 -5.54 -5.09
N ARG A 35 4.88 -5.61 -4.23
CA ARG A 35 4.77 -6.24 -2.89
C ARG A 35 3.93 -5.42 -1.93
N THR A 36 3.88 -4.11 -2.10
CA THR A 36 3.09 -3.19 -1.26
C THR A 36 1.80 -2.72 -1.93
N ALA A 37 1.50 -3.23 -3.13
CA ALA A 37 0.30 -2.86 -3.87
C ALA A 37 -0.91 -3.41 -3.13
N VAL A 38 -1.53 -2.54 -2.33
CA VAL A 38 -2.84 -2.80 -1.76
C VAL A 38 -3.84 -2.74 -2.90
N ASP A 39 -4.61 -3.80 -3.07
CA ASP A 39 -5.81 -3.74 -3.89
C ASP A 39 -6.83 -2.86 -3.17
N VAL A 40 -6.88 -1.59 -3.60
CA VAL A 40 -7.74 -0.56 -3.00
C VAL A 40 -9.22 -0.96 -3.13
N THR A 41 -9.61 -1.55 -4.26
CA THR A 41 -10.99 -2.01 -4.47
C THR A 41 -11.35 -3.11 -3.49
N ALA A 42 -10.47 -4.12 -3.35
CA ALA A 42 -10.69 -5.20 -2.38
C ALA A 42 -10.75 -4.67 -0.93
N LEU A 43 -9.96 -3.65 -0.59
CA LEU A 43 -10.00 -3.03 0.73
C LEU A 43 -11.33 -2.29 0.98
N LEU A 44 -11.81 -1.52 0.00
CA LEU A 44 -13.09 -0.81 0.09
C LEU A 44 -14.26 -1.78 0.17
N ASP A 45 -14.24 -2.86 -0.62
CA ASP A 45 -15.28 -3.88 -0.60
C ASP A 45 -15.31 -4.66 0.72
N ARG A 46 -14.13 -4.95 1.28
CA ARG A 46 -14.03 -5.51 2.64
C ARG A 46 -14.65 -4.56 3.66
N GLY A 47 -14.34 -3.26 3.58
CA GLY A 47 -14.91 -2.24 4.46
C GLY A 47 -16.44 -2.21 4.40
N ARG A 48 -17.01 -2.19 3.18
CA ARG A 48 -18.46 -2.22 2.97
C ARG A 48 -19.10 -3.50 3.51
N THR A 49 -18.50 -4.66 3.22
CA THR A 49 -18.98 -5.97 3.68
C THR A 49 -19.06 -6.03 5.21
N LEU A 50 -18.08 -5.45 5.91
CA LEU A 50 -18.04 -5.45 7.37
C LEU A 50 -18.97 -4.40 7.99
N ALA A 51 -19.04 -3.20 7.42
CA ALA A 51 -19.76 -2.08 8.03
C ALA A 51 -21.26 -2.07 7.69
N THR A 52 -21.65 -2.41 6.46
CA THR A 52 -23.04 -2.27 5.98
C THR A 52 -24.06 -3.05 6.81
N PRO A 53 -23.83 -4.33 7.21
CA PRO A 53 -24.81 -5.06 8.02
C PRO A 53 -25.03 -4.44 9.41
N VAL A 54 -23.95 -3.98 10.05
CA VAL A 54 -24.00 -3.36 11.38
C VAL A 54 -24.69 -1.99 11.30
N LEU A 55 -24.38 -1.21 10.26
CA LEU A 55 -25.06 0.06 10.00
C LEU A 55 -26.56 -0.15 9.76
N LYS A 56 -26.94 -1.13 8.94
CA LYS A 56 -28.35 -1.45 8.67
C LYS A 56 -29.09 -1.83 9.95
N ALA A 57 -28.52 -2.72 10.76
CA ALA A 57 -29.09 -3.07 12.06
C ALA A 57 -29.18 -1.89 13.05
N ALA A 58 -28.29 -0.91 12.96
CA ALA A 58 -28.38 0.30 13.77
C ALA A 58 -29.51 1.22 13.31
N VAL A 59 -29.68 1.40 12.00
CA VAL A 59 -30.77 2.18 11.39
C VAL A 59 -32.13 1.57 11.70
N ASP A 60 -32.25 0.24 11.60
CA ASP A 60 -33.49 -0.49 11.87
C ASP A 60 -33.98 -0.35 13.34
N ARG A 61 -33.13 0.18 14.25
CA ARG A 61 -33.48 0.43 15.66
C ARG A 61 -33.86 1.87 15.96
N LEU A 62 -33.81 2.76 14.98
CA LEU A 62 -34.26 4.14 15.17
C LEU A 62 -35.77 4.15 15.45
N ALA A 63 -36.21 5.11 16.27
CA ALA A 63 -37.64 5.29 16.52
C ALA A 63 -38.37 5.74 15.24
N PRO A 64 -39.58 5.24 14.96
CA PRO A 64 -40.33 5.69 13.79
C PRO A 64 -40.59 7.20 13.78
N PRO A 65 -40.55 7.87 12.61
CA PRO A 65 -40.29 7.31 11.27
C PRO A 65 -38.81 7.38 10.85
N MET A 66 -37.88 7.65 11.77
CA MET A 66 -36.47 7.93 11.42
C MET A 66 -35.77 6.73 10.77
N ASP A 67 -36.17 5.51 11.10
CA ASP A 67 -35.75 4.26 10.46
C ASP A 67 -36.07 4.26 8.96
N THR A 68 -37.31 4.58 8.59
CA THR A 68 -37.78 4.59 7.20
C THR A 68 -37.18 5.75 6.39
N VAL A 69 -37.10 6.95 6.97
CA VAL A 69 -36.48 8.11 6.30
C VAL A 69 -34.98 7.85 6.08
N ALA A 70 -34.27 7.30 7.07
CA ALA A 70 -32.88 6.92 6.91
C ALA A 70 -32.71 5.82 5.85
N ALA A 71 -33.56 4.79 5.86
CA ALA A 71 -33.54 3.73 4.86
C ALA A 71 -33.74 4.27 3.43
N TYR A 72 -34.64 5.24 3.24
CA TYR A 72 -34.83 5.94 1.97
C TYR A 72 -33.57 6.70 1.54
N HIS A 73 -32.93 7.44 2.46
CA HIS A 73 -31.68 8.14 2.17
C HIS A 73 -30.50 7.22 1.85
N PHE A 74 -30.47 6.02 2.44
CA PHE A 74 -29.50 4.99 2.07
C PHE A 74 -29.83 4.28 0.75
N GLY A 75 -30.99 4.56 0.16
CA GLY A 75 -31.47 3.89 -1.05
C GLY A 75 -31.83 2.42 -0.83
N TRP A 76 -32.16 2.04 0.41
CA TRP A 76 -32.62 0.69 0.75
C TRP A 76 -34.13 0.51 0.60
N ILE A 77 -34.86 1.62 0.48
CA ILE A 77 -36.26 1.63 0.09
C ILE A 77 -36.52 2.79 -0.87
N ASP A 78 -37.53 2.65 -1.73
CA ASP A 78 -38.07 3.70 -2.58
C ASP A 78 -39.04 4.62 -1.83
N ALA A 79 -39.61 5.59 -2.55
CA ALA A 79 -40.57 6.55 -1.98
C ALA A 79 -41.89 5.92 -1.51
N ALA A 80 -42.22 4.71 -1.95
CA ALA A 80 -43.38 3.95 -1.51
C ALA A 80 -43.04 2.96 -0.38
N GLY A 81 -41.76 2.85 0.01
CA GLY A 81 -41.28 1.94 1.04
C GLY A 81 -40.91 0.55 0.53
N ASN A 82 -40.82 0.34 -0.79
CA ASN A 82 -40.37 -0.93 -1.36
C ASN A 82 -38.84 -1.02 -1.35
N PRO A 83 -38.21 -2.17 -1.06
CA PRO A 83 -36.76 -2.32 -1.08
C PRO A 83 -36.08 -2.02 -2.43
#